data_AF-A0A7W0W136-F1
#
_entry.id   AF-A0A7W0W136-F1
#
_cell.length_a   1.000
_cell.length_b   1.000
_cell.length_c   1.000
_cell.angle_alpha   90.00
_cell.angle_beta   90.00
_cell.angle_gamma   90.00
#
_symmetry.space_group_name_H-M   'P 1'
#
loop_
_entity.id
_entity.type
_entity.pdbx_description
1 polymer ?
#
loop_
_entity_poly.entity_id
_entity_poly.type
_entity_poly.pdbx_seq_one_letter_code
_entity_poly.pdbx_strand_id
1 'polypeptide(L)'
;MKTFINPALLRRVAALALFAGALPLVSCNRDRILNIVDPDVVDPADLNTPAAAEALRLGALSRLNNATTGFTGGSLGEGAFFFGGLLADELRSGDTFVQRDQTDQRSIQTTNSGMTGVARQVNRLRAAAVQAIPVLRQYVPNQLSSVGQMY
;
A
#
# COMPACT_ATOMS: atom_id res chain seq x y z
N MET A 1 67.76 3.36 41.84
CA MET A 1 67.43 2.21 40.97
C MET A 1 66.81 2.79 39.69
N LYS A 2 67.58 2.98 38.61
CA LYS A 2 67.10 3.61 37.36
C LYS A 2 66.53 2.51 36.46
N THR A 3 65.23 2.57 36.17
CA THR A 3 64.57 1.65 35.25
C THR A 3 64.92 2.02 33.81
N PHE A 4 65.61 1.13 33.08
CA PHE A 4 65.86 1.26 31.65
C PHE A 4 64.58 0.88 30.89
N ILE A 5 63.85 1.86 30.39
CA ILE A 5 62.68 1.62 29.54
C ILE A 5 63.18 1.39 28.10
N ASN A 6 62.86 0.22 27.53
CA ASN A 6 63.39 -0.24 26.26
C ASN A 6 62.62 0.42 25.08
N PRO A 7 63.25 1.22 24.21
CA PRO A 7 62.56 2.02 23.18
C PRO A 7 61.86 1.17 22.11
N ALA A 8 62.32 -0.07 21.91
CA ALA A 8 61.65 -1.05 21.04
C ALA A 8 60.29 -1.49 21.59
N LEU A 9 60.13 -1.50 22.92
CA LEU A 9 58.87 -1.85 23.58
C LEU A 9 57.87 -0.70 23.47
N LEU A 10 58.33 0.54 23.65
CA LEU A 10 57.54 1.77 23.43
C LEU A 10 56.99 1.89 22.01
N ARG A 11 57.81 1.57 20.98
CA ARG A 11 57.36 1.56 19.59
C ARG A 11 56.28 0.50 19.30
N ARG A 12 56.40 -0.69 19.89
CA ARG A 12 55.40 -1.76 19.75
C ARG A 12 54.07 -1.41 20.44
N VAL A 13 54.13 -0.81 21.62
CA VAL A 13 52.94 -0.34 22.35
C VAL A 13 52.25 0.80 21.61
N ALA A 14 53.01 1.76 21.05
CA ALA A 14 52.44 2.84 20.25
C ALA A 14 51.76 2.31 18.96
N ALA A 15 52.37 1.34 18.28
CA ALA A 15 51.78 0.71 17.10
C ALA A 15 50.50 -0.06 17.42
N LEU A 16 50.46 -0.78 18.55
CA LEU A 16 49.25 -1.47 19.02
C LEU A 16 48.13 -0.48 19.40
N ALA A 17 48.48 0.64 20.04
CA ALA A 17 47.52 1.67 20.42
C ALA A 17 46.90 2.36 19.19
N LEU A 18 47.70 2.61 18.14
CA LEU A 18 47.22 3.12 16.85
C LEU A 18 46.29 2.13 16.14
N PHE A 19 46.63 0.84 16.13
CA PHE A 19 45.77 -0.20 15.58
C PHE A 19 44.46 -0.36 16.38
N ALA A 20 44.54 -0.30 17.72
CA ALA A 20 43.38 -0.40 18.59
C ALA A 20 42.44 0.82 18.46
N GLY A 21 43.00 2.00 18.24
CA GLY A 21 42.25 3.24 17.99
C GLY A 21 41.55 3.29 16.64
N ALA A 22 41.99 2.50 15.65
CA ALA A 22 41.37 2.44 14.33
C ALA A 22 40.18 1.45 14.23
N LEU A 23 40.08 0.48 15.15
CA LEU A 23 38.97 -0.48 15.23
C LEU A 23 37.56 0.15 15.34
N PRO A 24 37.30 1.22 16.13
CA PRO A 24 35.98 1.83 16.19
C PRO A 24 35.57 2.55 14.91
N LEU A 25 36.50 2.92 14.02
CA LEU A 25 36.19 3.55 12.73
C LEU A 25 35.73 2.53 11.66
N VAL A 26 36.01 1.23 11.89
CA VAL A 26 35.55 0.11 11.05
C VAL A 26 34.40 -0.66 11.73
N SER A 27 34.04 -0.27 12.96
CA SER A 27 32.95 -0.86 13.73
C SER A 27 31.58 -0.46 13.18
N CYS A 28 30.72 -1.47 12.99
CA CYS A 28 29.29 -1.44 12.69
C CYS A 28 28.71 -0.13 12.13
N ASN A 29 28.52 -0.10 10.81
CA ASN A 29 27.62 0.86 10.19
C ASN A 29 26.19 0.61 10.70
N ARG A 30 25.74 1.46 11.65
CA ARG A 30 24.39 1.40 12.24
C ARG A 30 23.30 1.47 11.16
N ASP A 31 23.56 2.12 10.03
CA ASP A 31 22.60 2.23 8.94
C ASP A 31 22.28 0.88 8.30
N ARG A 32 23.18 -0.11 8.32
CA ARG A 32 22.87 -1.47 7.84
C ARG A 32 22.03 -2.29 8.82
N ILE A 33 22.07 -1.96 10.10
CA ILE A 33 21.29 -2.64 11.15
C ILE A 33 19.90 -1.99 11.28
N LEU A 34 19.81 -0.69 11.03
CA LEU A 34 18.59 0.09 11.18
C LEU A 34 17.79 0.23 9.88
N ASN A 35 18.42 0.09 8.71
CA ASN A 35 17.71 0.04 7.43
C ASN A 35 17.48 -1.42 7.01
N ILE A 36 16.35 -1.98 7.43
CA ILE A 36 15.85 -3.27 6.98
C ILE A 36 14.95 -3.00 5.77
N VAL A 37 15.22 -3.69 4.67
CA VAL A 37 14.31 -3.69 3.51
C VAL A 37 13.24 -4.72 3.79
N ASP A 38 11.98 -4.28 3.92
CA ASP A 38 10.81 -5.16 4.04
C ASP A 38 10.25 -5.45 2.64
N PRO A 39 10.53 -6.63 2.04
CA PRO A 39 10.16 -6.92 0.66
C PRO A 39 8.65 -7.16 0.46
N ASP A 40 7.89 -7.28 1.54
CA ASP A 40 6.44 -7.50 1.55
C ASP A 40 5.62 -6.20 1.67
N VAL A 41 6.28 -5.07 1.94
CA VAL A 41 5.66 -3.76 2.02
C VAL A 41 6.16 -2.89 0.88
N VAL A 42 5.24 -2.29 0.13
CA VAL A 42 5.60 -1.31 -0.90
C VAL A 42 5.96 0.01 -0.20
N ASP A 43 7.21 0.44 -0.33
CA ASP A 43 7.65 1.75 0.16
C ASP A 43 7.10 2.87 -0.75
N PRO A 44 6.57 3.97 -0.21
CA PRO A 44 6.20 5.15 -1.01
C PRO A 44 7.30 5.66 -1.94
N ALA A 45 8.59 5.49 -1.59
CA ALA A 45 9.73 5.84 -2.44
C ALA A 45 9.80 5.01 -3.73
N ASP A 46 9.26 3.79 -3.74
CA ASP A 46 9.24 2.91 -4.92
C ASP A 46 8.15 3.29 -5.94
N LEU A 47 7.26 4.21 -5.57
CA LEU A 47 6.21 4.72 -6.47
C LEU A 47 6.74 5.67 -7.55
N ASN A 48 8.03 5.97 -7.53
CA ASN A 48 8.68 6.94 -8.40
C ASN A 48 9.13 6.36 -9.75
N THR A 49 8.33 5.46 -10.34
CA THR A 49 8.65 4.80 -11.61
C THR A 49 7.43 4.71 -12.54
N PRO A 50 7.63 4.63 -13.87
CA PRO A 50 6.53 4.41 -14.82
C PRO A 50 5.74 3.12 -14.53
N ALA A 51 6.44 2.06 -14.10
CA ALA A 51 5.80 0.78 -13.75
C ALA A 51 4.91 0.91 -12.50
N ALA A 52 5.36 1.64 -11.48
CA ALA A 52 4.55 1.87 -10.30
C ALA A 52 3.34 2.78 -10.58
N ALA A 53 3.50 3.79 -11.44
CA ALA A 53 2.38 4.62 -11.91
C ALA A 53 1.28 3.78 -12.57
N GLU A 54 1.68 2.83 -13.42
CA GLU A 54 0.77 1.89 -14.06
C GLU A 54 0.13 0.93 -13.05
N ALA A 55 0.89 0.44 -12.06
CA ALA A 55 0.37 -0.40 -10.99
C ALA A 55 -0.71 0.33 -10.16
N LEU A 56 -0.52 1.61 -9.86
CA LEU A 56 -1.53 2.43 -9.17
C LEU A 56 -2.82 2.55 -9.99
N ARG A 57 -2.70 2.77 -11.31
CA ARG A 57 -3.85 2.81 -12.23
C ARG A 57 -4.61 1.48 -12.23
N LEU A 58 -3.90 0.37 -12.37
CA LEU A 58 -4.49 -0.97 -12.35
C LEU A 58 -5.16 -1.26 -11.00
N GLY A 59 -4.58 -0.81 -9.88
CA GLY A 59 -5.20 -0.88 -8.56
C GLY A 59 -6.50 -0.09 -8.45
N ALA A 60 -6.55 1.11 -9.03
CA ALA A 60 -7.78 1.91 -9.10
C ALA A 60 -8.86 1.22 -9.95
N LEU A 61 -8.50 0.67 -11.12
CA LEU A 61 -9.44 -0.08 -11.96
C LEU A 61 -9.94 -1.38 -11.31
N SER A 62 -9.08 -2.08 -10.57
CA SER A 62 -9.49 -3.23 -9.76
C SER A 62 -10.52 -2.82 -8.71
N ARG A 63 -10.33 -1.67 -8.05
CA ARG A 63 -11.32 -1.12 -7.11
C ARG A 63 -12.63 -0.72 -7.79
N LEU A 64 -12.59 -0.27 -9.04
CA LEU A 64 -13.79 0.02 -9.83
C LEU A 64 -14.59 -1.25 -10.07
N ASN A 65 -13.92 -2.33 -10.48
CA ASN A 65 -14.54 -3.64 -10.62
C ASN A 65 -15.21 -4.08 -9.30
N ASN A 66 -14.46 -4.02 -8.20
CA ASN A 66 -15.00 -4.36 -6.87
C ASN A 66 -16.18 -3.50 -6.43
N ALA A 67 -16.18 -2.20 -6.75
CA ALA A 67 -17.27 -1.29 -6.39
C ALA A 67 -18.54 -1.54 -7.23
N THR A 68 -18.41 -2.03 -8.45
CA THR A 68 -19.51 -2.23 -9.40
C THR A 68 -20.08 -3.64 -9.32
N THR A 69 -19.26 -4.65 -9.59
CA THR A 69 -19.65 -6.06 -9.64
C THR A 69 -19.51 -6.77 -8.30
N GLY A 70 -18.84 -6.15 -7.33
CA GLY A 70 -18.56 -6.75 -6.03
C GLY A 70 -17.19 -7.43 -5.98
N PHE A 71 -16.78 -7.81 -4.78
CA PHE A 71 -15.51 -8.50 -4.50
C PHE A 71 -15.75 -9.95 -4.06
N THR A 72 -15.02 -10.88 -4.67
CA THR A 72 -15.00 -12.30 -4.29
C THR A 72 -14.11 -12.50 -3.06
N GLY A 73 -14.71 -12.58 -1.87
CA GLY A 73 -13.95 -12.90 -0.65
C GLY A 73 -14.71 -12.87 0.68
N GLY A 74 -16.04 -12.75 0.67
CA GLY A 74 -16.88 -12.81 1.89
C GLY A 74 -18.37 -12.96 1.57
N SER A 75 -19.20 -13.25 2.58
CA SER A 75 -20.65 -13.54 2.40
C SER A 75 -21.52 -12.35 1.98
N LEU A 76 -20.98 -11.12 1.98
CA LEU A 76 -21.68 -9.89 1.56
C LEU A 76 -20.73 -9.02 0.72
N GLY A 77 -20.33 -9.57 -0.43
CA GLY A 77 -19.35 -8.99 -1.33
C GLY A 77 -19.95 -8.17 -2.46
N GLU A 78 -21.25 -7.87 -2.44
CA GLU A 78 -21.97 -7.34 -3.60
C GLU A 78 -21.61 -5.88 -3.91
N GLY A 79 -21.55 -5.57 -5.20
CA GLY A 79 -21.29 -4.22 -5.69
C GLY A 79 -22.56 -3.44 -5.98
N ALA A 80 -22.37 -2.20 -6.46
CA ALA A 80 -23.46 -1.29 -6.80
C ALA A 80 -24.42 -1.85 -7.85
N PHE A 81 -23.96 -2.69 -8.79
CA PHE A 81 -24.83 -3.25 -9.84
C PHE A 81 -25.82 -4.26 -9.30
N PHE A 82 -25.42 -5.09 -8.33
CA PHE A 82 -26.32 -6.07 -7.73
C PHE A 82 -27.45 -5.38 -6.96
N PHE A 83 -27.09 -4.48 -6.03
CA PHE A 83 -28.09 -3.77 -5.25
C PHE A 83 -28.91 -2.78 -6.07
N GLY A 84 -28.32 -2.17 -7.10
CA GLY A 84 -29.04 -1.38 -8.10
C GLY A 84 -30.06 -2.22 -8.88
N GLY A 85 -29.70 -3.45 -9.25
CA GLY A 85 -30.59 -4.40 -9.91
C GLY A 85 -31.79 -4.80 -9.04
N LEU A 86 -31.59 -4.99 -7.73
CA LEU A 86 -32.68 -5.21 -6.78
C LEU A 86 -33.62 -4.00 -6.70
N LEU A 87 -33.09 -2.78 -6.68
CA LEU A 87 -33.90 -1.56 -6.65
C LEU A 87 -34.64 -1.27 -7.96
N ALA A 88 -34.10 -1.74 -9.08
CA ALA A 88 -34.64 -1.57 -10.42
C ALA A 88 -35.58 -2.72 -10.83
N ASP A 89 -35.84 -3.69 -9.96
CA ASP A 89 -36.64 -4.90 -10.23
C ASP A 89 -36.07 -5.82 -11.34
N GLU A 90 -34.77 -5.72 -11.64
CA GLU A 90 -34.05 -6.60 -12.58
C GLU A 90 -33.61 -7.91 -11.91
N LEU A 91 -33.45 -7.86 -10.59
CA LEU A 91 -33.07 -8.99 -9.73
C LEU A 91 -34.07 -9.10 -8.59
N ARG A 92 -34.20 -10.31 -8.03
CA ARG A 92 -34.99 -10.56 -6.83
C ARG A 92 -34.14 -11.29 -5.80
N SER A 93 -34.29 -10.95 -4.52
CA SER A 93 -33.62 -11.70 -3.46
C SER A 93 -34.34 -13.04 -3.24
N GLY A 94 -33.56 -14.12 -3.21
CA GLY A 94 -34.04 -15.49 -2.99
C GLY A 94 -33.23 -16.24 -1.93
N ASP A 95 -32.48 -15.50 -1.13
CA ASP A 95 -31.59 -16.03 -0.09
C ASP A 95 -32.08 -15.58 1.31
N THR A 96 -31.27 -15.82 2.33
CA THR A 96 -31.61 -15.50 3.73
C THR A 96 -30.90 -14.23 4.25
N PHE A 97 -30.21 -13.48 3.39
CA PHE A 97 -29.48 -12.28 3.80
C PHE A 97 -30.43 -11.07 3.82
N VAL A 98 -30.78 -10.68 5.05
CA VAL A 98 -31.69 -9.56 5.33
C VAL A 98 -31.29 -8.26 4.62
N GLN A 99 -29.99 -8.02 4.39
CA GLN A 99 -29.51 -6.84 3.68
C GLN A 99 -30.03 -6.75 2.23
N ARG A 100 -30.14 -7.90 1.56
CA ARG A 100 -30.61 -8.02 0.18
C ARG A 100 -32.13 -7.89 0.15
N ASP A 101 -32.82 -8.58 1.06
CA ASP A 101 -34.28 -8.47 1.24
C ASP A 101 -34.73 -7.04 1.52
N GLN A 102 -34.05 -6.34 2.43
CA GLN A 102 -34.32 -4.93 2.74
C GLN A 102 -34.19 -4.04 1.51
N THR A 103 -33.21 -4.34 0.64
CA THR A 103 -32.98 -3.56 -0.58
C THR A 103 -34.04 -3.85 -1.63
N ASP A 104 -34.35 -5.13 -1.86
CA ASP A 104 -35.42 -5.60 -2.76
C ASP A 104 -36.80 -5.03 -2.35
N GLN A 105 -37.10 -5.05 -1.05
CA GLN A 105 -38.33 -4.49 -0.47
C GLN A 105 -38.31 -2.95 -0.34
N ARG A 106 -37.21 -2.28 -0.72
CA ARG A 106 -37.02 -0.83 -0.59
C ARG A 106 -37.21 -0.29 0.84
N SER A 107 -37.01 -1.16 1.82
CA SER A 107 -37.08 -0.86 3.25
C SER A 107 -35.68 -0.92 3.86
N ILE A 108 -34.76 -0.14 3.28
CA ILE A 108 -33.34 -0.14 3.65
C ILE A 108 -33.16 0.52 5.01
N GLN A 109 -32.59 -0.21 5.96
CA GLN A 109 -32.21 0.33 7.26
C GLN A 109 -30.83 1.02 7.20
N THR A 110 -30.60 2.02 8.04
CA THR A 110 -29.30 2.70 8.15
C THR A 110 -28.18 1.78 8.64
N THR A 111 -28.54 0.66 9.27
CA THR A 111 -27.63 -0.39 9.74
C THR A 111 -27.30 -1.45 8.67
N ASN A 112 -27.84 -1.31 7.45
CA ASN A 112 -27.60 -2.27 6.37
C ASN A 112 -26.10 -2.29 5.98
N SER A 113 -25.44 -3.39 6.34
CA SER A 113 -24.00 -3.56 6.12
C SER A 113 -23.62 -3.69 4.64
N GLY A 114 -24.52 -4.20 3.80
CA GLY A 114 -24.31 -4.29 2.35
C GLY A 114 -24.22 -2.91 1.71
N MET A 115 -25.19 -2.03 2.02
CA MET A 115 -25.20 -0.63 1.58
C MET A 115 -23.98 0.14 2.08
N THR A 116 -23.62 -0.07 3.35
CA THR A 116 -22.41 0.51 3.95
C THR A 116 -21.14 0.03 3.21
N GLY A 117 -21.10 -1.24 2.81
CA GLY A 117 -20.03 -1.82 2.01
C GLY A 117 -19.89 -1.12 0.66
N VAL A 118 -20.98 -1.02 -0.11
CA VAL A 118 -21.00 -0.35 -1.42
C VAL A 118 -20.52 1.10 -1.31
N ALA A 119 -21.05 1.87 -0.36
CA ALA A 119 -20.65 3.25 -0.14
C ALA A 119 -19.14 3.37 0.16
N ARG A 120 -18.60 2.46 0.99
CA ARG A 120 -17.16 2.43 1.29
C ARG A 120 -16.33 2.12 0.05
N GLN A 121 -16.75 1.19 -0.79
CA GLN A 121 -15.98 0.81 -1.98
C GLN A 121 -15.94 1.93 -3.03
N VAL A 122 -17.06 2.64 -3.24
CA VAL A 122 -17.09 3.81 -4.15
C VAL A 122 -16.16 4.91 -3.66
N ASN A 123 -16.16 5.21 -2.35
CA ASN A 123 -15.25 6.21 -1.78
C ASN A 123 -13.78 5.78 -1.87
N ARG A 124 -13.47 4.49 -1.66
CA ARG A 124 -12.11 3.94 -1.81
C ARG A 124 -11.62 3.98 -3.26
N LEU A 125 -12.49 3.66 -4.21
CA LEU A 125 -12.21 3.82 -5.64
C LEU A 125 -11.80 5.27 -5.93
N ARG A 126 -12.62 6.23 -5.49
CA ARG A 126 -12.36 7.65 -5.70
C ARG A 126 -11.00 8.07 -5.14
N ALA A 127 -10.70 7.69 -3.90
CA ALA A 127 -9.42 8.01 -3.28
C ALA A 127 -8.23 7.43 -4.06
N ALA A 128 -8.33 6.16 -4.48
CA ALA A 128 -7.27 5.50 -5.24
C ALA A 128 -7.04 6.14 -6.61
N ALA A 129 -8.12 6.49 -7.32
CA ALA A 129 -8.03 7.16 -8.62
C ALA A 129 -7.38 8.54 -8.50
N VAL A 130 -7.79 9.35 -7.52
CA VAL A 130 -7.19 10.67 -7.26
C VAL A 130 -5.70 10.57 -6.91
N GLN A 131 -5.29 9.55 -6.16
CA GLN A 131 -3.89 9.31 -5.82
C GLN A 131 -3.04 8.90 -7.03
N ALA A 132 -3.61 8.19 -8.01
CA ALA A 132 -2.90 7.76 -9.20
C ALA A 132 -2.62 8.90 -10.19
N ILE A 133 -3.49 9.91 -10.28
CA ILE A 133 -3.37 11.04 -11.22
C ILE A 133 -2.01 11.74 -11.21
N PRO A 134 -1.48 12.24 -10.07
CA PRO A 134 -0.20 12.96 -10.06
C PRO A 134 0.96 12.06 -10.49
N VAL A 135 0.98 10.79 -10.07
CA VAL A 135 2.04 9.84 -10.41
C VAL A 135 2.01 9.52 -11.91
N LEU A 136 0.82 9.28 -12.49
CA LEU A 136 0.66 9.05 -13.92
C LEU A 136 1.11 10.26 -14.75
N ARG A 137 0.77 11.49 -14.33
CA ARG A 137 1.20 12.72 -15.01
C ARG A 137 2.72 12.91 -14.98
N GLN A 138 3.38 12.52 -13.88
CA GLN A 138 4.81 12.68 -13.73
C GLN A 138 5.61 11.61 -14.49
N TYR A 139 5.21 10.34 -14.38
CA TYR A 139 6.02 9.21 -14.86
C TYR A 139 5.55 8.65 -16.20
N VAL A 140 4.32 8.93 -16.63
CA VAL A 140 3.75 8.45 -17.90
C VAL A 140 3.02 9.59 -18.66
N PRO A 141 3.67 10.74 -18.91
CA PRO A 141 3.02 11.96 -19.39
C PRO A 141 2.36 11.81 -20.78
N ASN A 142 2.84 10.88 -21.61
CA ASN A 142 2.34 10.69 -22.97
C ASN A 142 1.04 9.85 -23.03
N GLN A 143 0.62 9.22 -21.93
CA GLN A 143 -0.59 8.39 -21.88
C GLN A 143 -1.76 9.15 -21.27
N LEU A 144 -2.35 10.07 -22.03
CA LEU A 144 -3.48 10.88 -21.57
C LEU A 144 -4.72 10.03 -21.25
N SER A 145 -4.93 8.92 -21.95
CA SER A 145 -6.02 7.98 -21.66
C SER A 145 -5.91 7.35 -20.27
N SER A 146 -4.69 7.04 -19.83
CA SER A 146 -4.42 6.47 -18.50
C SER A 146 -4.79 7.44 -17.39
N VAL A 147 -4.51 8.74 -17.57
CA VAL A 147 -4.96 9.79 -16.66
C VAL A 147 -6.48 9.98 -16.75
N GLY A 148 -7.04 9.94 -17.96
CA GLY A 148 -8.48 10.10 -18.20
C GLY A 148 -9.33 9.04 -17.52
N GLN A 149 -8.85 7.80 -17.41
CA GLN A 149 -9.54 6.72 -16.70
C GLN A 149 -9.66 6.94 -15.18
N MET A 150 -8.88 7.86 -14.60
CA MET A 150 -8.91 8.15 -13.17
C MET A 150 -9.91 9.25 -12.78
N TYR A 151 -10.58 9.87 -13.75
CA TYR A 151 -11.66 10.84 -13.56
C TYR A 151 -13.02 10.17 -13.74
#